data_AF-A0A352JWI0-F1
#
_entry.id   AF-A0A352JWI0-F1
#
_cell.length_a   1.000
_cell.length_b   1.000
_cell.length_c   1.000
_cell.angle_alpha   90.00
_cell.angle_beta   90.00
_cell.angle_gamma   90.00
#
_symmetry.space_group_name_H-M   'P 1'
#
loop_
_entity.id
_entity.type
_entity.pdbx_description
1 polymer ?
#
loop_
_entity_poly.entity_id
_entity_poly.type
_entity_poly.pdbx_seq_one_letter_code
_entity_poly.pdbx_strand_id
1 'polypeptide(L)'
;YGTRMPAFKHDEVALLGGRREVAKRVIAAFLEHDGEQAISVVLEAGDPYGAIEVDSDKCTLCLACVSQCPTGALNDRSDRPEINLVENACVQCGLCANTCPEQAITLKPQLSFGKQTLEQVSLHGEDPFECIECGRPFGVKSTIERIIEKLDGNHWMYTNSDNTKLVKMCDDCRINAQYHDKNAPLRGPDRPRVRTTDDYLDS
;
A
#
# COMPACT_ATOMS: atom_id res chain seq x y z
N TYR A 1 36.06 50.06 16.10
CA TYR A 1 34.92 49.51 15.35
C TYR A 1 35.42 48.35 14.50
N GLY A 2 35.45 47.13 15.04
CA GLY A 2 36.16 46.01 14.41
C GLY A 2 35.52 44.66 14.69
N THR A 3 34.22 44.63 15.00
CA THR A 3 33.48 43.37 15.11
C THR A 3 33.25 42.85 13.70
N ARG A 4 34.12 41.94 13.26
CA ARG A 4 33.90 41.14 12.05
C ARG A 4 32.62 40.36 12.29
N MET A 5 31.56 40.66 11.52
CA MET A 5 30.31 39.89 11.61
C MET A 5 30.66 38.40 11.43
N PRO A 6 30.09 37.51 12.26
CA PRO A 6 30.28 36.08 12.07
C PRO A 6 29.85 35.71 10.65
N ALA A 7 30.55 34.74 10.05
CA ALA A 7 30.19 34.25 8.73
C ALA A 7 28.73 33.79 8.76
N PHE A 8 27.89 34.36 7.89
CA PHE A 8 26.53 33.87 7.71
C PHE A 8 26.62 32.44 7.21
N LYS A 9 26.09 31.50 7.99
CA LYS A 9 25.80 30.17 7.47
C LYS A 9 24.67 30.35 6.47
N HIS A 10 24.96 30.11 5.20
CA HIS A 10 23.94 30.05 4.17
C HIS A 10 23.78 28.59 3.79
N ASP A 11 22.56 28.08 3.89
CA ASP A 11 22.21 26.83 3.23
C ASP A 11 21.68 27.16 1.83
N GLU A 12 22.30 26.56 0.82
CA GLU A 12 21.87 26.73 -0.56
C GLU A 12 20.60 25.91 -0.79
N VAL A 13 19.49 26.60 -1.02
CA VAL A 13 18.19 25.97 -1.31
C VAL A 13 17.96 25.99 -2.81
N ALA A 14 17.89 24.81 -3.43
CA ALA A 14 17.50 24.68 -4.81
C ALA A 14 16.01 25.00 -5.00
N LEU A 15 15.71 26.07 -5.75
CA LEU A 15 14.35 26.51 -6.07
C LEU A 15 13.76 25.70 -7.23
N LEU A 16 13.68 24.38 -7.05
CA LEU A 16 13.18 23.44 -8.03
C LEU A 16 11.73 23.05 -7.73
N GLY A 17 10.95 22.83 -8.80
CA GLY A 17 9.58 22.34 -8.72
C GLY A 17 8.51 23.43 -8.79
N GLY A 18 7.31 23.08 -8.33
CA GLY A 18 6.17 23.99 -8.32
C GLY A 18 6.23 25.05 -7.21
N ARG A 19 5.38 26.07 -7.29
CA ARG A 19 5.29 27.16 -6.28
C ARG A 19 5.20 26.65 -4.83
N ARG A 20 4.41 25.59 -4.62
CA ARG A 20 4.20 24.97 -3.30
C ARG A 20 5.46 24.27 -2.78
N GLU A 21 6.13 23.52 -3.66
CA GLU A 21 7.34 22.79 -3.33
C GLU A 21 8.50 23.74 -3.01
N VAL A 22 8.66 24.80 -3.82
CA VAL A 22 9.65 25.84 -3.57
C VAL A 22 9.41 26.51 -2.20
N ALA A 23 8.15 26.87 -1.89
CA ALA A 23 7.81 27.46 -0.60
C ALA A 23 8.14 26.53 0.58
N LYS A 24 7.77 25.24 0.49
CA LYS A 24 8.06 24.26 1.54
C LYS A 24 9.56 23.98 1.71
N ARG A 25 10.33 23.92 0.61
CA ARG A 25 11.80 23.76 0.65
C ARG A 25 12.49 24.93 1.34
N VAL A 26 12.08 26.16 1.02
CA VAL A 26 12.63 27.37 1.65
C VAL A 26 12.31 27.40 3.14
N ILE A 27 11.06 27.14 3.53
CA ILE A 27 10.67 27.12 4.95
C ILE A 27 11.40 26.00 5.70
N ALA A 28 11.54 24.81 5.12
CA ALA A 28 12.27 23.71 5.73
C ALA A 28 13.74 24.06 5.99
N ALA A 29 14.41 24.73 5.03
CA ALA A 29 15.80 25.14 5.20
C ALA A 29 15.98 26.19 6.31
N PHE A 30 15.03 27.14 6.45
CA PHE A 30 15.08 28.10 7.55
C PHE A 30 14.96 27.43 8.92
N LEU A 31 14.02 26.49 9.08
CA LEU A 31 13.82 25.80 10.36
C LEU A 31 15.02 24.93 10.76
N GLU A 32 15.66 24.27 9.79
CA GLU A 32 16.87 23.50 10.06
C GLU A 32 18.05 24.36 10.50
N HIS A 33 18.21 25.54 9.90
CA HIS A 33 19.22 26.49 10.31
C HIS A 33 19.05 26.90 11.78
N ASP A 34 17.80 27.06 12.23
CA ASP A 34 17.46 27.45 13.59
C ASP A 34 17.45 26.27 14.58
N GLY A 35 17.61 25.03 14.08
CA GLY A 35 17.62 23.81 14.89
C GLY A 35 16.26 23.46 15.49
N GLU A 36 15.18 24.06 14.97
CA GLU A 36 13.82 23.81 15.43
C GLU A 36 13.23 22.57 14.75
N GLN A 37 12.44 21.80 15.50
CA GLN A 37 11.73 20.64 14.97
C GLN A 37 10.51 21.07 14.14
N ALA A 38 10.00 20.13 13.33
CA ALA A 38 8.83 20.33 12.49
C ALA A 38 7.63 20.87 13.29
N ILE A 39 7.29 22.14 13.07
CA ILE A 39 6.09 22.77 13.64
C ILE A 39 4.91 22.47 12.71
N SER A 40 3.77 22.03 13.26
CA SER A 40 2.52 21.94 12.52
C SER A 40 1.52 22.96 13.04
N VAL A 41 0.96 23.77 12.15
CA VAL A 41 -0.15 24.69 12.48
C VAL A 41 -1.46 24.06 12.04
N VAL A 42 -2.44 24.01 12.94
CA VAL A 42 -3.79 23.54 12.63
C VAL A 42 -4.47 24.54 11.71
N LEU A 43 -5.11 24.03 10.66
CA LEU A 43 -5.84 24.83 9.69
C LEU A 43 -7.35 24.58 9.80
N GLU A 44 -8.15 25.44 9.18
CA GLU A 44 -9.60 25.25 9.14
C GLU A 44 -9.98 24.25 8.03
N ALA A 45 -11.19 23.70 8.14
CA ALA A 45 -11.71 22.81 7.11
C ALA A 45 -11.89 23.56 5.79
N GLY A 46 -11.31 23.04 4.71
CA GLY A 46 -11.36 23.64 3.36
C GLY A 46 -10.04 24.25 2.90
N ASP A 47 -9.04 24.36 3.79
CA ASP A 47 -7.71 24.78 3.39
C ASP A 47 -7.02 23.74 2.49
N PRO A 48 -6.23 24.16 1.49
CA PRO A 48 -5.60 23.25 0.52
C PRO A 48 -4.36 22.51 1.07
N TYR A 49 -4.06 22.67 2.36
CA TYR A 49 -2.91 22.08 3.04
C TYR A 49 -3.37 21.16 4.16
N GLY A 50 -2.77 19.98 4.22
CA GLY A 50 -3.05 19.03 5.29
C GLY A 50 -2.48 17.67 5.03
N ALA A 51 -2.56 16.87 6.07
CA ALA A 51 -2.28 15.44 6.04
C ALA A 51 -3.59 14.64 6.04
N ILE A 52 -3.44 13.32 6.07
CA ILE A 52 -4.54 12.42 6.36
C ILE A 52 -4.13 11.52 7.52
N GLU A 53 -5.12 11.01 8.24
CA GLU A 53 -4.95 9.99 9.27
C GLU A 53 -5.65 8.72 8.80
N VAL A 54 -4.98 7.57 8.99
CA VAL A 54 -5.48 6.26 8.59
C VAL A 54 -5.72 5.44 9.85
N ASP A 55 -6.97 5.03 10.04
CA ASP A 55 -7.37 4.09 11.07
C ASP A 55 -6.85 2.69 10.70
N SER A 56 -5.84 2.23 11.44
CA SER A 56 -5.16 0.95 11.18
C SER A 56 -6.06 -0.27 11.42
N ASP A 57 -7.10 -0.15 12.24
CA ASP A 57 -8.00 -1.27 12.54
C ASP A 57 -9.03 -1.48 11.43
N LYS A 58 -9.37 -0.41 10.70
CA LYS A 58 -10.33 -0.45 9.59
C LYS A 58 -9.67 -0.60 8.23
N CYS A 59 -8.44 -0.11 8.06
CA CYS A 59 -7.78 -0.12 6.77
C CYS A 59 -7.47 -1.55 6.31
N THR A 60 -7.92 -1.90 5.11
CA THR A 60 -7.68 -3.22 4.49
C THR A 60 -6.50 -3.21 3.52
N LEU A 61 -5.77 -2.09 3.42
CA LEU A 61 -4.69 -1.89 2.45
C LEU A 61 -5.12 -2.23 1.00
N CYS A 62 -6.38 -1.95 0.65
CA CYS A 62 -6.92 -2.20 -0.70
C CYS A 62 -6.40 -1.24 -1.79
N LEU A 63 -5.62 -0.22 -1.39
CA LEU A 63 -5.01 0.80 -2.25
C LEU A 63 -5.97 1.61 -3.15
N ALA A 64 -7.28 1.55 -2.89
CA ALA A 64 -8.27 2.35 -3.63
C ALA A 64 -7.97 3.85 -3.53
N CYS A 65 -7.57 4.33 -2.34
CA CYS A 65 -7.19 5.72 -2.12
C CYS A 65 -5.95 6.16 -2.91
N VAL A 66 -4.96 5.27 -3.08
CA VAL A 66 -3.77 5.50 -3.90
C VAL A 66 -4.17 5.67 -5.36
N SER A 67 -5.01 4.74 -5.88
CA SER A 67 -5.46 4.77 -7.27
C SER A 67 -6.27 6.01 -7.65
N GLN A 68 -6.98 6.61 -6.69
CA GLN A 68 -7.83 7.78 -6.92
C GLN A 68 -7.14 9.11 -6.59
N CYS A 69 -5.88 9.10 -6.16
CA CYS A 69 -5.18 10.33 -5.78
C CYS A 69 -4.77 11.13 -7.05
N PRO A 70 -5.39 12.29 -7.34
CA PRO A 70 -5.12 13.00 -8.60
C PRO A 70 -3.74 13.65 -8.63
N THR A 71 -3.14 13.89 -7.46
CA THR A 71 -1.83 14.53 -7.33
C THR A 71 -0.69 13.56 -7.08
N GLY A 72 -0.97 12.26 -6.93
CA GLY A 72 0.04 11.27 -6.52
C GLY A 72 0.60 11.50 -5.11
N ALA A 73 -0.15 12.18 -4.24
CA ALA A 73 0.26 12.39 -2.85
C ALA A 73 0.25 11.09 -2.04
N LEU A 74 -0.69 10.20 -2.35
CA LEU A 74 -0.74 8.85 -1.79
C LEU A 74 -0.04 7.88 -2.73
N ASN A 75 0.84 7.05 -2.18
CA ASN A 75 1.62 6.06 -2.92
C ASN A 75 1.68 4.75 -2.14
N ASP A 76 1.93 3.66 -2.85
CA ASP A 76 2.18 2.35 -2.28
C ASP A 76 3.67 1.97 -2.37
N ARG A 77 4.00 0.80 -1.85
CA ARG A 77 5.31 0.17 -1.99
C ARG A 77 5.18 -1.12 -2.79
N SER A 78 6.19 -1.40 -3.62
CA SER A 78 6.19 -2.60 -4.46
C SER A 78 6.50 -3.88 -3.69
N ASP A 79 7.18 -3.78 -2.55
CA ASP A 79 7.69 -4.91 -1.77
C ASP A 79 6.73 -5.36 -0.66
N ARG A 80 5.91 -4.44 -0.13
CA ARG A 80 4.93 -4.76 0.90
C ARG A 80 3.67 -3.90 0.80
N PRO A 81 2.51 -4.40 1.25
CA PRO A 81 1.30 -3.60 1.35
C PRO A 81 1.48 -2.46 2.36
N GLU A 82 1.55 -1.23 1.85
CA GLU A 82 1.73 -0.03 2.64
C GLU A 82 1.11 1.17 1.92
N ILE A 83 0.57 2.11 2.68
CA ILE A 83 0.10 3.41 2.19
C ILE A 83 1.03 4.49 2.73
N ASN A 84 1.61 5.24 1.81
CA ASN A 84 2.49 6.37 2.07
C ASN A 84 1.84 7.69 1.67
N LEU A 85 2.24 8.77 2.34
CA LEU A 85 1.82 10.12 2.04
C LEU A 85 3.03 11.04 1.83
N VAL A 86 2.97 11.86 0.78
CA VAL A 86 3.81 13.05 0.62
C VAL A 86 2.94 14.28 0.89
N GLU A 87 3.06 14.87 2.09
CA GLU A 87 2.19 15.97 2.53
C GLU A 87 2.24 17.17 1.58
N ASN A 88 3.40 17.46 1.00
CA ASN A 88 3.57 18.56 0.05
C ASN A 88 2.73 18.38 -1.23
N ALA A 89 2.47 17.14 -1.66
CA ALA A 89 1.64 16.86 -2.83
C ALA A 89 0.13 16.80 -2.51
N CYS A 90 -0.25 16.73 -1.22
CA CYS A 90 -1.64 16.61 -0.81
C CYS A 90 -2.39 17.95 -0.92
N VAL A 91 -3.47 17.98 -1.70
CA VAL A 91 -4.30 19.18 -1.90
C VAL A 91 -5.61 19.15 -1.10
N GLN A 92 -5.74 18.25 -0.12
CA GLN A 92 -6.94 18.12 0.72
C GLN A 92 -8.27 17.95 -0.05
N CYS A 93 -8.23 17.30 -1.22
CA CYS A 93 -9.42 17.11 -2.06
C CYS A 93 -10.49 16.17 -1.48
N GLY A 94 -10.16 15.35 -0.47
CA GLY A 94 -11.10 14.42 0.17
C GLY A 94 -11.48 13.17 -0.62
N LEU A 95 -10.98 12.99 -1.85
CA LEU A 95 -11.29 11.80 -2.65
C LEU A 95 -10.89 10.49 -1.95
N CYS A 96 -9.74 10.47 -1.27
CA CYS A 96 -9.29 9.29 -0.53
C CYS A 96 -10.27 8.87 0.57
N ALA A 97 -10.81 9.82 1.33
CA ALA A 97 -11.81 9.57 2.36
C ALA A 97 -13.13 9.07 1.76
N ASN A 98 -13.58 9.68 0.67
CA ASN A 98 -14.85 9.32 0.02
C ASN A 98 -14.81 7.96 -0.71
N THR A 99 -13.65 7.57 -1.25
CA THR A 99 -13.49 6.29 -1.96
C THR A 99 -13.24 5.12 -0.99
N CYS A 100 -12.80 5.37 0.24
CA CYS A 100 -12.47 4.31 1.18
C CYS A 100 -13.74 3.50 1.57
N PRO A 101 -13.83 2.20 1.21
CA PRO A 101 -15.02 1.39 1.49
C PRO A 101 -15.20 1.13 3.00
N GLU A 102 -14.10 1.12 3.75
CA GLU A 102 -14.10 0.88 5.21
C GLU A 102 -14.15 2.19 6.02
N GLN A 103 -14.23 3.36 5.35
CA GLN A 103 -14.22 4.68 5.99
C GLN A 103 -13.03 4.89 6.95
N ALA A 104 -11.85 4.37 6.59
CA ALA A 104 -10.66 4.36 7.42
C ALA A 104 -9.82 5.66 7.34
N ILE A 105 -10.20 6.63 6.51
CA ILE A 105 -9.38 7.81 6.23
C ILE A 105 -10.07 9.08 6.74
N THR A 106 -9.36 9.86 7.55
CA THR A 106 -9.81 11.17 8.04
C THR A 106 -8.88 12.26 7.53
N LEU A 107 -9.44 13.37 7.05
CA LEU A 107 -8.65 14.54 6.63
C LEU A 107 -8.16 15.31 7.87
N LYS A 108 -6.89 15.73 7.85
CA LYS A 108 -6.29 16.56 8.89
C LYS A 108 -5.73 17.84 8.28
N PRO A 109 -6.56 18.91 8.16
CA PRO A 109 -6.10 20.22 7.69
C PRO A 109 -5.01 20.75 8.62
N GLN A 110 -3.79 20.83 8.10
CA GLN A 110 -2.63 21.29 8.83
C GLN A 110 -1.56 21.80 7.87
N LEU A 111 -0.72 22.69 8.37
CA LEU A 111 0.47 23.14 7.68
C LEU A 111 1.68 22.68 8.48
N SER A 112 2.25 21.52 8.11
CA SER A 112 3.50 21.08 8.71
C SER A 112 4.68 21.78 8.04
N PHE A 113 5.69 22.12 8.82
CA PHE A 113 6.92 22.70 8.32
C PHE A 113 8.07 21.74 8.56
N GLY A 114 9.02 21.66 7.62
CA GLY A 114 10.17 20.75 7.70
C GLY A 114 10.27 19.77 6.53
N LYS A 115 11.44 19.12 6.42
CA LYS A 115 11.76 18.21 5.30
C LYS A 115 10.83 17.01 5.20
N GLN A 116 10.27 16.55 6.32
CA GLN A 116 9.32 15.43 6.37
C GLN A 116 8.10 15.65 5.44
N THR A 117 7.72 16.90 5.16
CA THR A 117 6.62 17.19 4.23
C THR A 117 6.93 16.91 2.77
N LEU A 118 8.22 16.87 2.42
CA LEU A 118 8.73 16.61 1.07
C LEU A 118 9.03 15.12 0.86
N GLU A 119 9.10 14.34 1.94
CA GLU A 119 9.43 12.93 1.94
C GLU A 119 8.17 12.06 2.00
N GLN A 120 8.33 10.79 1.65
CA GLN A 120 7.26 9.78 1.79
C GLN A 120 7.21 9.32 3.24
N VAL A 121 6.05 9.49 3.88
CA VAL A 121 5.80 9.03 5.25
C VAL A 121 4.82 7.86 5.21
N SER A 122 5.20 6.75 5.83
CA SER A 122 4.33 5.57 6.00
C SER A 122 3.22 5.88 6.99
N LEU A 123 1.98 5.77 6.53
CA LEU A 123 0.79 5.95 7.36
C LEU A 123 0.33 4.64 7.99
N HIS A 124 0.30 3.58 7.19
CA HIS A 124 -0.12 2.25 7.61
C HIS A 124 0.43 1.21 6.64
N GLY A 125 0.89 0.08 7.16
CA GLY A 125 1.41 -1.03 6.38
C GLY A 125 1.48 -2.30 7.21
N GLU A 126 1.43 -3.43 6.52
CA GLU A 126 1.49 -4.76 7.11
C GLU A 126 2.47 -5.64 6.34
N ASP A 127 2.92 -6.72 6.98
CA ASP A 127 3.70 -7.74 6.29
C ASP A 127 2.82 -8.51 5.28
N PRO A 128 3.35 -8.79 4.08
CA PRO A 128 2.61 -9.54 3.07
C PRO A 128 2.37 -10.97 3.54
N PHE A 129 1.24 -11.53 3.11
CA PHE A 129 0.98 -12.95 3.23
C PHE A 129 1.72 -13.72 2.14
N GLU A 130 2.46 -14.73 2.56
CA GLU A 130 3.23 -15.61 1.68
C GLU A 130 2.41 -16.85 1.30
N CYS A 131 2.50 -17.25 0.03
CA CYS A 131 1.84 -18.45 -0.45
C CYS A 131 2.36 -19.70 0.29
N ILE A 132 1.44 -20.54 0.79
CA ILE A 132 1.78 -21.77 1.51
C ILE A 132 2.48 -22.85 0.66
N GLU A 133 2.52 -22.69 -0.66
CA GLU A 133 3.12 -23.66 -1.59
C GLU A 133 4.47 -23.18 -2.13
N CYS A 134 4.56 -21.93 -2.60
CA CYS A 134 5.78 -21.39 -3.21
C CYS A 134 6.50 -20.29 -2.40
N GLY A 135 5.90 -19.78 -1.33
CA GLY A 135 6.44 -18.69 -0.51
C GLY A 135 6.37 -17.29 -1.14
N ARG A 136 5.79 -17.14 -2.33
CA ARG A 136 5.65 -15.82 -2.98
C ARG A 136 4.72 -14.90 -2.16
N PRO A 137 5.11 -13.64 -1.85
CA PRO A 137 4.22 -12.67 -1.24
C PRO A 137 3.16 -12.22 -2.25
N PHE A 138 1.88 -12.22 -1.86
CA PHE A 138 0.81 -11.88 -2.82
C PHE A 138 -0.37 -11.07 -2.25
N GLY A 139 -0.52 -10.95 -0.94
CA GLY A 139 -1.68 -10.28 -0.36
C GLY A 139 -1.43 -9.68 1.01
N VAL A 140 -2.44 -9.00 1.55
CA VAL A 140 -2.43 -8.43 2.90
C VAL A 140 -2.82 -9.52 3.89
N LYS A 141 -2.02 -9.69 4.95
CA LYS A 141 -2.23 -10.74 5.95
C LYS A 141 -3.59 -10.63 6.65
N SER A 142 -3.92 -9.46 7.20
CA SER A 142 -5.20 -9.23 7.90
C SER A 142 -6.41 -9.51 7.01
N THR A 143 -6.33 -9.18 5.73
CA THR A 143 -7.41 -9.41 4.77
C THR A 143 -7.61 -10.89 4.48
N ILE A 144 -6.53 -11.65 4.27
CA ILE A 144 -6.62 -13.10 4.01
C ILE A 144 -7.18 -13.83 5.23
N GLU A 145 -6.74 -13.46 6.43
CA GLU A 145 -7.25 -14.02 7.70
C GLU A 145 -8.75 -13.74 7.87
N ARG A 146 -9.20 -12.49 7.64
CA ARG A 146 -10.63 -12.12 7.68
C ARG A 146 -11.47 -12.88 6.64
N ILE A 147 -10.92 -13.13 5.45
CA ILE A 147 -11.63 -13.91 4.42
C ILE A 147 -11.79 -15.36 4.88
N ILE A 148 -10.74 -15.96 5.45
CA ILE A 148 -10.79 -17.34 5.97
C ILE A 148 -11.84 -17.45 7.08
N GLU A 149 -11.81 -16.55 8.06
CA GLU A 149 -12.79 -16.52 9.16
C GLU A 149 -14.23 -16.44 8.64
N LYS A 150 -14.47 -15.64 7.59
CA LYS A 150 -15.82 -15.51 7.00
C LYS A 150 -16.24 -16.71 6.15
N LEU A 151 -15.31 -17.42 5.51
CA LEU A 151 -15.62 -18.53 4.61
C LEU A 151 -15.70 -19.88 5.33
N ASP A 152 -14.89 -20.07 6.37
CA ASP A 152 -14.81 -21.32 7.11
C ASP A 152 -16.18 -21.62 7.76
N GLY A 153 -16.77 -22.76 7.39
CA GLY A 153 -18.07 -23.19 7.91
C GLY A 153 -19.32 -22.47 7.37
N ASN A 154 -19.22 -21.25 6.82
CA ASN A 154 -20.39 -20.46 6.43
C ASN A 154 -20.95 -20.77 5.03
N HIS A 155 -20.12 -21.26 4.11
CA HIS A 155 -20.54 -21.55 2.74
C HIS A 155 -20.31 -23.03 2.41
N TRP A 156 -21.30 -23.67 1.76
CA TRP A 156 -21.32 -25.11 1.45
C TRP A 156 -20.04 -25.64 0.77
N MET A 157 -19.37 -24.78 -0.01
CA MET A 157 -18.10 -25.08 -0.67
C MET A 157 -16.93 -25.30 0.32
N TYR A 158 -16.96 -24.67 1.49
CA TYR A 158 -15.90 -24.67 2.51
C TYR A 158 -16.26 -25.45 3.78
N THR A 159 -17.44 -26.08 3.84
CA THR A 159 -17.91 -26.78 5.05
C THR A 159 -17.34 -28.19 5.19
N ASN A 160 -17.04 -28.86 4.07
CA ASN A 160 -16.66 -30.29 4.04
C ASN A 160 -15.40 -30.57 3.21
N SER A 161 -14.62 -29.54 2.87
CA SER A 161 -13.46 -29.66 2.00
C SER A 161 -12.30 -28.79 2.50
N ASP A 162 -11.08 -29.20 2.18
CA ASP A 162 -9.85 -28.49 2.52
C ASP A 162 -9.60 -27.25 1.61
N ASN A 163 -10.66 -26.72 1.00
CA ASN A 163 -10.61 -25.66 0.01
C ASN A 163 -10.20 -24.30 0.60
N THR A 164 -10.21 -24.16 1.93
CA THR A 164 -9.68 -22.98 2.63
C THR A 164 -8.18 -22.77 2.34
N LYS A 165 -7.44 -23.84 1.99
CA LYS A 165 -6.04 -23.76 1.55
C LYS A 165 -5.87 -22.96 0.26
N LEU A 166 -6.85 -23.00 -0.64
CA LEU A 166 -6.79 -22.28 -1.92
C LEU A 166 -6.77 -20.76 -1.74
N VAL A 167 -7.38 -20.25 -0.66
CA VAL A 167 -7.36 -18.81 -0.32
C VAL A 167 -5.96 -18.36 0.14
N LYS A 168 -5.16 -19.29 0.67
CA LYS A 168 -3.78 -19.06 1.14
C LYS A 168 -2.72 -19.25 0.05
N MET A 169 -3.13 -19.45 -1.21
CA MET A 169 -2.24 -19.67 -2.34
C MET A 169 -2.20 -18.46 -3.28
N CYS A 170 -1.05 -18.20 -3.90
CA CYS A 170 -0.97 -17.19 -4.97
C CYS A 170 -1.79 -17.62 -6.19
N ASP A 171 -2.01 -16.71 -7.14
CA ASP A 171 -2.73 -16.94 -8.38
C ASP A 171 -2.28 -18.21 -9.13
N ASP A 172 -0.98 -18.38 -9.37
CA ASP A 172 -0.44 -19.54 -10.09
C ASP A 172 -0.67 -20.87 -9.35
N CYS A 173 -0.25 -20.95 -8.07
CA CYS A 173 -0.39 -22.13 -7.23
C CYS A 173 -1.86 -22.51 -7.03
N ARG A 174 -2.73 -21.51 -6.81
CA ARG A 174 -4.17 -21.71 -6.64
C ARG A 174 -4.82 -22.31 -7.89
N ILE A 175 -4.41 -21.89 -9.08
CA ILE A 175 -4.90 -22.43 -10.34
C ILE A 175 -4.41 -23.89 -10.48
N ASN A 176 -3.12 -24.13 -10.27
CA ASN A 176 -2.52 -25.45 -10.36
C ASN A 176 -3.20 -26.47 -9.42
N ALA A 177 -3.39 -26.08 -8.16
CA ALA A 177 -4.06 -26.92 -7.15
C ALA A 177 -5.51 -27.26 -7.54
N GLN A 178 -6.27 -26.29 -8.08
CA GLN A 178 -7.65 -26.53 -8.54
C GLN A 178 -7.73 -27.44 -9.75
N TYR A 179 -6.80 -27.32 -10.71
CA TYR A 179 -6.80 -28.18 -11.91
C TYR A 179 -6.47 -29.64 -11.59
N HIS A 180 -5.56 -29.86 -10.64
CA HIS A 180 -5.13 -31.21 -10.26
C HIS A 180 -5.98 -31.85 -9.15
N ASP A 181 -7.00 -31.14 -8.65
CA ASP A 181 -7.92 -31.69 -7.67
C ASP A 181 -8.74 -32.87 -8.23
N LYS A 182 -9.05 -33.84 -7.37
CA LYS A 182 -9.90 -35.00 -7.69
C LYS A 182 -11.33 -34.59 -8.00
N ASN A 183 -11.80 -33.51 -7.37
CA ASN A 183 -13.15 -32.97 -7.55
C ASN A 183 -13.20 -31.81 -8.56
N ALA A 184 -12.16 -31.62 -9.38
CA ALA A 184 -12.12 -30.52 -10.34
C ALA A 184 -13.25 -30.65 -11.39
N PRO A 185 -14.11 -29.63 -11.56
CA PRO A 185 -15.27 -29.71 -12.46
C PRO A 185 -14.88 -29.82 -13.94
N LEU A 186 -13.65 -29.44 -14.30
CA LEU A 186 -13.09 -29.58 -15.64
C LEU A 186 -12.20 -30.81 -15.81
N ARG A 187 -12.23 -31.75 -14.86
CA ARG A 187 -11.43 -32.98 -14.93
C ARG A 187 -11.91 -33.87 -16.07
N GLY A 188 -11.11 -33.93 -17.14
CA GLY A 188 -11.27 -34.92 -18.20
C GLY A 188 -10.81 -36.32 -17.75
N PRO A 189 -11.01 -37.35 -18.59
CA PRO A 189 -10.37 -38.64 -18.37
C PRO A 189 -8.84 -38.46 -18.31
N ASP A 190 -8.17 -39.28 -17.49
CA ASP A 190 -6.72 -39.23 -17.36
C ASP A 190 -6.07 -39.34 -18.75
N ARG A 191 -5.02 -38.54 -18.97
CA ARG A 191 -4.34 -38.48 -20.26
C ARG A 191 -3.97 -39.92 -20.69
N PRO A 192 -4.39 -40.39 -21.88
CA PRO A 192 -4.05 -41.72 -22.34
C PRO A 192 -2.52 -41.88 -22.32
N ARG A 193 -2.05 -43.06 -21.90
CA ARG A 193 -0.62 -43.36 -21.94
C ARG A 193 -0.11 -43.13 -23.37
N VAL A 194 1.05 -42.47 -23.49
CA VAL A 194 1.71 -42.33 -24.79
C VAL A 194 2.05 -43.74 -25.27
N ARG A 195 1.59 -44.12 -26.47
CA ARG A 195 1.99 -45.40 -27.06
C ARG A 195 3.50 -45.38 -27.29
N THR A 196 4.22 -46.32 -26.69
CA THR A 196 5.67 -46.47 -26.89
C THR A 196 5.94 -47.45 -28.03
N THR A 197 7.19 -47.52 -28.48
CA THR A 197 7.62 -48.49 -29.51
C THR A 197 7.31 -49.93 -29.10
N ASP A 198 7.41 -50.26 -27.81
CA ASP A 198 7.11 -51.59 -27.28
C ASP A 198 5.64 -52.00 -27.53
N ASP A 199 4.71 -51.04 -27.47
CA ASP A 199 3.28 -51.29 -27.78
C ASP A 199 3.01 -51.65 -29.25
N TYR A 200 3.99 -51.48 -30.14
CA TYR A 200 3.92 -51.93 -31.54
C TYR A 200 4.65 -53.26 -31.78
N LEU A 201 5.55 -53.64 -30.87
CA LEU A 201 6.30 -54.90 -30.96
C LEU A 201 5.55 -56.07 -30.30
N ASP A 202 4.64 -55.78 -29.36
CA ASP A 202 3.81 -56.76 -28.65
C ASP A 202 2.41 -57.00 -29.29
N SER A 203 2.17 -56.50 -30.52
CA SER A 203 0.90 -56.68 -31.28
C SER A 203 1.03 -57.70 -32.41
#